data_AF-A0A8X6T416-F1
#
_entry.id   AF-A0A8X6T416-F1
#
_cell.length_a   1.000
_cell.length_b   1.000
_cell.length_c   1.000
_cell.angle_alpha   90.00
_cell.angle_beta   90.00
_cell.angle_gamma   90.00
#
_symmetry.space_group_name_H-M   'P 1'
#
loop_
_entity.id
_entity.type
_entity.pdbx_description
1 polymer ?
#
loop_
_entity_poly.entity_id
_entity_poly.type
_entity_poly.pdbx_seq_one_letter_code
_entity_poly.pdbx_strand_id
1 'polypeptide(L)'
;MDEQLKVLLKGINTMKNGQEETRQEMQKGLEETRQEMQKGLESVQKCHELKDSLKEKINSVEDRIAGKMKKRDRTSGNATNESKFVPATPVNVPSAVPLTASPVSVKLSTYDGKTNWEVYKTRFSISEANGWTEGVKACQLAASLRREAC
;
A
#
# COMPACT_ATOMS: atom_id res chain seq x y z
N MET A 1 70.17 1.50 41.01
CA MET A 1 68.81 1.89 41.47
C MET A 1 68.09 2.77 40.45
N ASP A 2 68.76 3.74 39.83
CA ASP A 2 68.14 4.66 38.85
C ASP A 2 67.42 4.00 37.65
N GLU A 3 68.03 2.98 37.03
CA GLU A 3 67.44 2.38 35.81
C GLU A 3 66.14 1.61 36.07
N GLN A 4 65.98 0.99 37.24
CA GLN A 4 64.72 0.34 37.59
C GLN A 4 63.58 1.33 37.79
N LEU A 5 63.88 2.52 38.35
CA LEU A 5 62.90 3.58 38.53
C LEU A 5 62.40 4.10 37.17
N LYS A 6 63.30 4.25 36.19
CA LYS A 6 62.94 4.66 34.82
C LYS A 6 62.04 3.63 34.13
N VAL A 7 62.35 2.34 34.27
CA VAL A 7 61.52 1.26 33.71
C VAL A 7 60.13 1.24 34.34
N LEU A 8 60.03 1.42 35.66
CA LEU A 8 58.75 1.48 36.37
C LEU A 8 57.91 2.68 35.92
N LEU A 9 58.51 3.88 35.85
CA LEU A 9 57.86 5.09 35.35
C LEU A 9 57.34 4.92 33.91
N LYS A 10 58.15 4.31 33.04
CA LYS A 10 57.74 4.01 31.66
C LYS A 10 56.53 3.07 31.66
N GLY A 11 56.55 2.01 32.46
CA GLY A 11 55.44 1.06 32.60
C GLY A 11 54.14 1.71 33.06
N ILE A 12 54.22 2.56 34.11
CA ILE A 12 53.06 3.32 34.63
C ILE A 12 52.50 4.24 33.54
N ASN A 13 53.37 4.95 32.81
CA ASN A 13 52.91 5.89 31.78
C ASN A 13 52.28 5.16 30.58
N THR A 14 52.84 4.02 30.17
CA THR A 14 52.23 3.19 29.11
C THR A 14 50.88 2.62 29.54
N MET A 15 50.73 2.21 30.80
CA MET A 15 49.47 1.71 31.32
C MET A 15 48.41 2.82 31.41
N LYS A 16 48.80 4.00 31.88
CA LYS A 16 47.92 5.17 31.93
C LYS A 16 47.42 5.56 30.53
N ASN A 17 48.31 5.56 29.54
CA ASN A 17 47.93 5.86 28.16
C ASN A 17 46.96 4.80 27.61
N GLY A 18 47.24 3.50 27.81
CA GLY A 18 46.34 2.44 27.37
C GLY A 18 44.95 2.50 28.03
N GLN A 19 44.88 2.87 29.30
CA GLN A 19 43.59 3.12 29.98
C GLN A 19 42.84 4.31 29.39
N GLU A 20 43.56 5.40 29.08
CA GLU A 20 42.96 6.59 28.49
C GLU A 20 42.43 6.31 27.07
N GLU A 21 43.19 5.58 26.24
CA GLU A 21 42.76 5.14 24.92
C GLU A 21 41.49 4.27 25.00
N THR A 22 41.48 3.28 25.90
CA THR A 22 40.30 2.41 26.12
C THR A 22 39.08 3.22 26.56
N ARG A 23 39.28 4.22 27.43
CA ARG A 23 38.21 5.11 27.90
C ARG A 23 37.66 5.97 26.76
N GLN A 24 38.52 6.49 25.89
CA GLN A 24 38.11 7.30 24.74
C GLN A 24 37.34 6.47 23.71
N GLU A 25 37.80 5.26 23.39
CA GLU A 25 37.07 4.34 22.50
C GLU A 25 35.69 3.99 23.05
N MET A 26 35.60 3.68 24.35
CA MET A 26 34.32 3.40 25.00
C MET A 26 33.38 4.61 24.96
N GLN A 27 33.90 5.81 25.23
CA GLN A 27 33.10 7.03 25.18
C GLN A 27 32.60 7.32 23.75
N LYS A 28 33.45 7.09 22.75
CA LYS A 28 33.08 7.22 21.33
C LYS A 28 31.98 6.23 20.96
N GLY A 29 32.12 4.95 21.30
CA GLY A 29 31.10 3.93 21.01
C GLY A 29 29.75 4.20 21.69
N LEU A 30 29.79 4.71 22.93
CA LEU A 30 28.56 5.15 23.62
C LEU A 30 27.89 6.33 22.92
N GLU A 31 28.66 7.31 22.46
CA GLU A 31 28.12 8.46 21.74
C GLU A 31 27.53 8.08 20.38
N GLU A 32 28.19 7.19 19.63
CA GLU A 32 27.66 6.66 18.37
C GLU A 32 26.33 5.93 18.58
N THR A 33 26.28 5.04 19.59
CA THR A 33 25.04 4.32 19.95
C THR A 33 23.92 5.28 20.36
N ARG A 34 24.25 6.34 21.11
CA ARG A 34 23.29 7.36 21.53
C ARG A 34 22.72 8.13 20.33
N GLN A 35 23.56 8.49 19.37
CA GLN A 35 23.14 9.19 18.15
C GLN A 35 22.25 8.32 17.26
N GLU A 36 22.56 7.04 17.10
CA GLU A 36 21.72 6.09 16.35
C GLU A 36 20.35 5.94 17.02
N MET A 37 20.32 5.80 18.34
CA MET A 37 19.08 5.72 19.10
C MET A 37 18.23 6.99 18.94
N GLN A 38 18.85 8.16 18.99
CA GLN A 38 18.15 9.43 18.78
C GLN A 38 17.53 9.51 17.38
N LYS A 39 18.26 9.13 16.32
CA LYS A 39 17.72 9.06 14.96
C LYS A 39 16.55 8.08 14.85
N GLY A 40 16.64 6.94 15.55
CA GLY A 40 15.55 5.97 15.64
C GLY A 40 14.29 6.58 16.29
N LEU A 41 14.47 7.30 17.40
CA LEU A 41 13.37 7.96 18.11
C LEU A 41 12.68 9.03 17.25
N GLU A 42 13.45 9.87 16.56
CA GLU A 42 12.91 10.86 15.61
C GLU A 42 12.11 10.21 14.48
N SER A 43 12.57 9.06 13.99
CA SER A 43 11.86 8.30 12.95
C SER A 43 10.54 7.73 13.46
N VAL A 44 10.52 7.22 14.68
CA VAL A 44 9.28 6.74 15.34
C VAL A 44 8.29 7.89 15.55
N GLN A 45 8.76 9.07 15.96
CA GLN A 45 7.91 10.25 16.11
C GLN A 45 7.24 10.64 14.79
N LYS A 46 8.00 10.73 13.69
CA LYS A 46 7.45 11.00 12.35
C LYS A 46 6.40 9.96 11.94
N CYS A 47 6.62 8.69 12.29
CA CYS A 47 5.66 7.63 12.01
C CYS A 47 4.34 7.84 12.77
N HIS A 48 4.42 8.32 14.02
CA HIS A 48 3.23 8.68 14.81
C HIS A 48 2.45 9.83 14.17
N GLU A 49 3.12 10.89 13.73
CA GLU A 49 2.50 12.04 13.04
C GLU A 49 1.81 11.61 11.74
N LEU A 50 2.47 10.77 10.93
CA LEU A 50 1.89 10.22 9.72
C LEU A 50 0.66 9.36 10.01
N LYS A 51 0.69 8.53 11.06
CA LYS A 51 -0.44 7.72 11.50
C LYS A 51 -1.64 8.60 11.87
N ASP A 52 -1.42 9.68 12.62
CA ASP A 52 -2.49 10.59 13.01
C ASP A 52 -3.07 11.34 11.79
N SER A 53 -2.21 11.83 10.89
CA SER A 53 -2.64 12.46 9.63
C SER A 53 -3.43 11.49 8.74
N LEU A 54 -3.01 10.22 8.67
CA LEU A 54 -3.72 9.20 7.91
C LEU A 54 -5.11 8.95 8.51
N LYS A 55 -5.21 8.87 9.83
CA LYS A 55 -6.48 8.69 10.54
C LYS A 55 -7.46 9.82 10.24
N GLU A 56 -6.99 11.07 10.25
CA GLU A 56 -7.80 12.23 9.89
C GLU A 56 -8.27 12.18 8.43
N LYS A 57 -7.39 11.81 7.50
CA LYS A 57 -7.74 11.65 6.07
C LYS A 57 -8.77 10.56 5.85
N ILE A 58 -8.68 9.43 6.56
CA ILE A 58 -9.66 8.34 6.50
C ILE A 58 -11.03 8.86 6.96
N ASN A 59 -11.12 9.49 8.13
CA ASN A 59 -12.37 10.06 8.63
C ASN A 59 -12.99 11.05 7.62
N SER A 60 -12.18 11.93 7.04
CA SER A 60 -12.63 12.88 6.01
C SER A 60 -13.18 12.18 4.75
N VAL A 61 -12.56 11.09 4.32
CA VAL A 61 -13.03 10.30 3.19
C VAL A 61 -14.34 9.59 3.53
N GLU A 62 -14.47 9.01 4.72
CA GLU A 62 -15.70 8.37 5.20
C GLU A 62 -16.87 9.35 5.22
N ASP A 63 -16.67 10.55 5.78
CA ASP A 63 -17.69 11.62 5.81
C ASP A 63 -18.14 12.04 4.39
N ARG A 64 -17.19 12.15 3.46
CA ARG A 64 -17.49 12.49 2.05
C ARG A 64 -18.28 11.40 1.36
N ILE A 65 -17.99 10.13 1.62
CA ILE A 65 -18.73 8.99 1.07
C ILE A 65 -20.17 9.00 1.63
N ALA A 66 -20.31 9.14 2.95
CA ALA A 66 -21.61 9.20 3.62
C ALA A 66 -22.47 10.35 3.09
N GLY A 67 -21.90 11.55 2.94
CA GLY A 67 -22.59 12.72 2.40
C GLY A 67 -23.04 12.54 0.93
N LYS A 68 -22.22 11.92 0.09
CA LYS A 68 -22.56 11.64 -1.32
C LYS A 68 -23.67 10.60 -1.47
N MET A 69 -23.73 9.59 -0.60
CA MET A 69 -24.82 8.61 -0.61
C MET A 69 -26.17 9.25 -0.22
N LYS A 70 -26.19 10.10 0.82
CA LYS A 70 -27.41 10.80 1.27
C LYS A 70 -28.00 11.75 0.22
N LYS A 71 -27.17 12.31 -0.68
CA LYS A 71 -27.62 13.18 -1.77
C LYS A 71 -28.22 12.40 -2.95
N ARG A 72 -27.74 11.18 -3.22
CA ARG A 72 -28.27 10.33 -4.31
C ARG A 72 -29.68 9.81 -3.99
N ASP A 73 -29.96 9.50 -2.73
CA ASP A 73 -31.25 8.95 -2.28
C ASP A 73 -32.41 9.97 -2.41
N ARG A 74 -32.15 11.25 -2.17
CA ARG A 74 -33.15 12.33 -2.33
C ARG A 74 -33.49 12.67 -3.79
N THR A 75 -32.67 12.26 -4.75
CA THR A 75 -32.87 12.61 -6.17
C THR A 75 -33.50 11.46 -6.97
N SER A 76 -33.74 10.30 -6.35
CA SER A 76 -34.33 9.11 -6.97
C SER A 76 -35.78 8.82 -6.51
N GLY A 77 -36.38 9.73 -5.74
CA GLY A 77 -37.68 9.54 -5.07
C GLY A 77 -38.89 10.21 -5.74
N ASN A 78 -38.85 10.51 -7.05
CA ASN A 78 -40.06 10.92 -7.77
C ASN A 78 -40.11 10.34 -9.19
N ALA A 79 -40.47 9.07 -9.28
CA ALA A 79 -41.02 8.47 -10.48
C ALA A 79 -42.05 7.42 -10.06
N THR A 80 -43.13 7.86 -9.40
CA THR A 80 -44.40 7.16 -9.50
C THR A 80 -44.95 7.44 -10.89
N ASN A 81 -45.06 6.41 -11.74
CA ASN A 81 -46.25 6.23 -12.56
C ASN A 81 -46.32 4.81 -13.13
N GLU A 82 -47.29 4.09 -12.56
CA GLU A 82 -48.18 3.14 -13.23
C GLU A 82 -47.56 2.17 -14.24
N SER A 83 -47.23 0.98 -13.74
CA SER A 83 -47.23 -0.26 -14.54
C SER A 83 -48.64 -0.54 -15.06
N LYS A 84 -48.94 -0.12 -16.29
CA LYS A 84 -50.06 -0.65 -17.09
C LYS A 84 -49.51 -1.62 -18.13
N PHE A 85 -49.80 -2.88 -17.89
CA PHE A 85 -49.61 -4.03 -18.76
C PHE A 85 -50.35 -3.82 -20.09
N VAL A 86 -49.63 -3.88 -21.22
CA VAL A 86 -50.21 -4.05 -22.56
C VAL A 86 -49.38 -5.11 -23.28
N PRO A 87 -49.95 -6.25 -23.71
CA PRO A 87 -49.23 -7.21 -24.52
C PRO A 87 -49.40 -6.85 -26.00
N ALA A 88 -48.30 -6.64 -26.72
CA ALA A 88 -48.31 -6.61 -28.18
C ALA A 88 -47.14 -7.45 -28.72
N THR A 89 -47.54 -8.63 -29.19
CA THR A 89 -46.98 -9.54 -30.21
C THR A 89 -45.59 -9.30 -30.84
N PRO A 90 -44.86 -10.39 -31.17
CA PRO A 90 -43.48 -10.32 -31.66
C PRO A 90 -43.43 -9.97 -33.15
N VAL A 91 -42.69 -8.93 -33.50
CA VAL A 91 -42.34 -8.63 -34.90
C VAL A 91 -40.86 -8.96 -35.12
N ASN A 92 -40.68 -9.98 -35.95
CA ASN A 92 -39.45 -10.47 -36.54
C ASN A 92 -38.71 -9.37 -37.32
N VAL A 93 -37.39 -9.24 -37.09
CA VAL A 93 -36.48 -8.59 -38.03
C VAL A 93 -35.27 -9.52 -38.24
N PRO A 94 -35.02 -10.03 -39.46
CA PRO A 94 -33.84 -10.79 -39.76
C PRO A 94 -32.74 -9.86 -40.27
N SER A 95 -31.53 -9.97 -39.73
CA SER A 95 -30.31 -10.05 -40.56
C SER A 95 -29.11 -10.28 -39.66
N ALA A 96 -28.45 -11.40 -39.94
CA ALA A 96 -27.14 -11.73 -39.43
C ALA A 96 -26.12 -10.64 -39.80
N VAL A 97 -25.25 -10.31 -38.84
CA VAL A 97 -23.93 -9.74 -39.10
C VAL A 97 -22.92 -10.73 -38.49
N PRO A 98 -21.85 -11.12 -39.21
CA PRO A 98 -21.09 -12.32 -38.87
C PRO A 98 -20.36 -12.16 -37.54
N LEU A 99 -20.56 -13.13 -36.65
CA LEU A 99 -19.78 -13.38 -35.45
C LEU A 99 -18.34 -13.77 -35.84
N THR A 100 -17.49 -12.79 -36.14
CA THR A 100 -16.04 -13.00 -36.21
C THR A 100 -15.33 -12.05 -35.26
N ALA A 101 -15.57 -12.26 -33.98
CA ALA A 101 -14.53 -12.10 -32.99
C ALA A 101 -14.86 -13.14 -31.93
N SER A 102 -14.15 -14.26 -31.97
CA SER A 102 -14.06 -15.15 -30.81
C SER A 102 -13.89 -14.24 -29.59
N PRO A 103 -14.69 -14.39 -28.52
CA PRO A 103 -14.38 -13.67 -27.30
C PRO A 103 -13.00 -14.18 -26.91
N VAL A 104 -11.98 -13.34 -27.10
CA VAL A 104 -10.66 -13.60 -26.54
C VAL A 104 -10.93 -13.50 -25.05
N SER A 105 -11.27 -14.63 -24.45
CA SER A 105 -11.20 -14.85 -23.02
C SER A 105 -9.71 -14.76 -22.70
N VAL A 106 -9.19 -13.53 -22.68
CA VAL A 106 -7.87 -13.24 -22.15
C VAL A 106 -8.00 -13.58 -20.69
N LYS A 107 -7.65 -14.83 -20.37
CA LYS A 107 -7.72 -15.37 -19.04
C LYS A 107 -6.77 -14.53 -18.20
N LEU A 108 -7.34 -13.68 -17.36
CA LEU A 108 -6.56 -12.78 -16.55
C LEU A 108 -5.66 -13.63 -15.65
N SER A 109 -4.34 -13.52 -15.80
CA SER A 109 -3.40 -14.18 -14.91
C SER A 109 -3.55 -13.59 -13.51
N THR A 110 -3.56 -14.44 -12.49
CA THR A 110 -3.57 -14.04 -11.08
C THR A 110 -2.37 -13.15 -10.80
N TYR A 111 -2.58 -12.08 -10.03
CA TYR A 111 -1.48 -11.22 -9.59
C TYR A 111 -0.59 -12.02 -8.63
N ASP A 112 0.71 -12.07 -8.94
CA ASP A 112 1.69 -12.93 -8.27
C ASP A 112 2.61 -12.18 -7.32
N GLY A 113 2.33 -10.89 -7.07
CA GLY A 113 3.13 -10.01 -6.22
C GLY A 113 4.52 -9.66 -6.77
N LYS A 114 4.98 -10.35 -7.83
CA LYS A 114 6.28 -10.15 -8.48
C LYS A 114 6.19 -9.14 -9.62
N THR A 115 5.04 -9.09 -10.29
CA THR A 115 4.79 -8.14 -11.37
C THR A 115 4.53 -6.75 -10.78
N ASN A 116 5.14 -5.69 -11.33
CA ASN A 116 4.85 -4.32 -10.90
C ASN A 116 3.34 -4.00 -11.07
N TRP A 117 2.74 -3.40 -10.06
CA TRP A 117 1.32 -3.02 -10.00
C TRP A 117 0.83 -2.26 -11.24
N GLU A 118 1.63 -1.35 -11.81
CA GLU A 118 1.26 -0.57 -12.99
C GLU A 118 1.14 -1.45 -14.25
N VAL A 119 2.02 -2.45 -14.37
CA VAL A 119 2.01 -3.42 -15.47
C VAL A 119 0.79 -4.34 -15.37
N TYR A 120 0.44 -4.74 -14.15
CA TYR A 120 -0.75 -5.54 -13.89
C TYR A 120 -2.05 -4.77 -14.22
N LYS A 121 -2.18 -3.52 -13.76
CA LYS A 121 -3.34 -2.66 -14.11
C LYS A 121 -3.51 -2.49 -15.61
N THR A 122 -2.42 -2.30 -16.34
CA THR A 122 -2.46 -2.17 -17.80
C THR A 122 -3.03 -3.43 -18.46
N ARG A 123 -2.58 -4.61 -18.04
CA ARG A 123 -3.13 -5.90 -18.54
C ARG A 123 -4.58 -6.11 -18.12
N PHE A 124 -4.94 -5.70 -16.91
CA PHE A 124 -6.32 -5.73 -16.42
C PHE A 124 -7.24 -4.84 -17.27
N SER A 125 -6.86 -3.60 -17.55
CA SER A 125 -7.67 -2.69 -18.36
C SER A 125 -7.81 -3.14 -19.81
N ILE A 126 -6.81 -3.83 -20.38
CA ILE A 126 -6.94 -4.46 -21.71
C ILE A 126 -7.99 -5.60 -21.68
N SER A 127 -8.09 -6.33 -20.57
CA SER A 127 -9.10 -7.39 -20.39
C SER A 127 -10.52 -6.88 -20.12
N GLU A 128 -10.67 -5.62 -19.66
CA GLU A 128 -11.96 -4.95 -19.43
C GLU A 128 -12.73 -4.65 -20.73
N ALA A 129 -12.10 -4.85 -21.90
CA ALA A 129 -12.66 -4.55 -23.23
C ALA A 129 -13.87 -5.42 -23.64
N ASN A 130 -14.36 -6.30 -22.77
CA ASN A 130 -15.42 -7.28 -23.08
C ASN A 130 -16.81 -6.92 -22.49
N GLY A 131 -17.09 -5.64 -22.21
CA GLY A 131 -18.42 -5.21 -21.76
C GLY A 131 -18.81 -5.68 -20.36
N TRP A 132 -17.84 -5.91 -19.48
CA TRP A 132 -18.09 -6.35 -18.10
C TRP A 132 -18.79 -5.26 -17.28
N THR A 133 -19.83 -5.65 -16.53
CA THR A 133 -20.51 -4.76 -15.57
C THR A 133 -19.61 -4.50 -14.35
N GLU A 134 -19.83 -3.38 -13.65
CA GLU A 134 -18.98 -2.96 -12.51
C GLU A 134 -18.85 -4.03 -11.41
N GLY A 135 -19.91 -4.78 -11.15
CA GLY A 135 -19.87 -5.91 -10.22
C GLY A 135 -18.98 -7.07 -10.68
N VAL A 136 -19.02 -7.42 -11.97
CA VAL A 136 -18.17 -8.48 -12.55
C VAL A 136 -16.71 -8.06 -12.53
N LYS A 137 -16.42 -6.77 -12.78
CA LYS A 137 -15.07 -6.21 -12.67
C LYS A 137 -14.51 -6.34 -11.25
N ALA A 138 -15.30 -5.98 -10.24
CA ALA A 138 -14.89 -6.09 -8.85
C ALA A 138 -14.64 -7.54 -8.43
N CYS A 139 -15.52 -8.47 -8.82
CA CYS A 139 -15.35 -9.90 -8.55
C CYS A 139 -14.09 -10.48 -9.21
N GLN A 140 -13.82 -10.12 -10.47
CA GLN A 140 -12.64 -10.63 -11.16
C GLN A 140 -11.33 -10.06 -10.59
N LEU A 141 -11.32 -8.78 -10.21
CA LEU A 141 -10.18 -8.16 -9.55
C LEU A 141 -9.91 -8.82 -8.18
N ALA A 142 -10.96 -9.00 -7.38
CA ALA A 142 -10.86 -9.66 -6.07
C ALA A 142 -10.40 -11.12 -6.20
N ALA A 143 -10.87 -11.86 -7.21
CA ALA A 143 -10.45 -13.22 -7.48
C ALA A 143 -8.97 -13.31 -7.90
N SER A 144 -8.50 -12.35 -8.72
CA SER A 144 -7.11 -12.29 -9.17
C SER A 144 -6.13 -12.01 -8.02
N LEU A 145 -6.55 -11.24 -7.01
CA LEU A 145 -5.76 -10.89 -5.83
C LEU A 145 -5.85 -11.93 -4.69
N ARG A 146 -6.85 -12.84 -4.73
CA ARG A 146 -7.21 -13.70 -3.58
C ARG A 146 -6.24 -14.84 -3.27
N ARG A 147 -5.22 -15.11 -4.09
CA ARG A 147 -4.25 -16.20 -3.82
C ARG A 147 -2.95 -15.76 -3.14
N GLU A 148 -2.89 -14.54 -2.61
CA GLU A 148 -1.85 -14.10 -1.65
C GLU A 148 -2.34 -14.07 -0.19
N ALA A 149 -3.58 -14.50 0.08
CA ALA A 149 -4.09 -14.71 1.43
C ALA A 149 -4.38 -16.21 1.68
N CYS A 150 -3.32 -17.02 1.56
CA CYS A 150 -3.05 -18.28 2.28
C CYS A 150 -1.86 -19.00 1.63
#